data_AF-A0A741JHR7-F1
#
_entry.id   AF-A0A741JHR7-F1
#
_cell.length_a   1.000
_cell.length_b   1.000
_cell.length_c   1.000
_cell.angle_alpha   90.00
_cell.angle_beta   90.00
_cell.angle_gamma   90.00
#
_symmetry.space_group_name_H-M   'P 1'
#
loop_
_entity.id
_entity.type
_entity.pdbx_description
1 polymer ?
#
loop_
_entity_poly.entity_id
_entity_poly.type
_entity_poly.pdbx_seq_one_letter_code
_entity_poly.pdbx_strand_id
1 'polypeptide(L)' 'GQFDALVSFAYNLGARTLSSSTLLRKLNAGDYAGAADEFLRWNKAGGKVLNGLTRRREAERALFLS' A
#
# COMPACT_ATOMS: atom_id res chain seq x y z
N GLY A 1 -1.64 -2.96 -12.38
CA GLY A 1 -2.91 -3.57 -11.94
C GLY A 1 -2.92 -3.82 -10.44
N GLN A 2 -4.12 -3.92 -9.86
CA GLN A 2 -4.34 -4.01 -8.40
C GLN A 2 -3.62 -5.19 -7.74
N PHE A 3 -3.67 -6.39 -8.32
CA PHE A 3 -3.03 -7.59 -7.76
C PHE A 3 -1.52 -7.41 -7.59
N ASP A 4 -0.82 -6.93 -8.61
CA ASP A 4 0.63 -6.75 -8.59
C ASP A 4 1.06 -5.72 -7.54
N ALA A 5 0.29 -4.64 -7.38
CA ALA A 5 0.53 -3.63 -6.36
C ALA A 5 0.39 -4.21 -4.94
N LEU A 6 -0.63 -5.03 -4.69
CA LEU A 6 -0.85 -5.70 -3.40
C LEU A 6 0.25 -6.73 -3.10
N VAL A 7 0.70 -7.48 -4.10
CA VAL A 7 1.82 -8.43 -3.97
C VAL A 7 3.12 -7.69 -3.66
N SER A 8 3.43 -6.60 -4.37
CA SER A 8 4.61 -5.78 -4.09
C SER A 8 4.60 -5.19 -2.67
N PHE A 9 3.44 -4.73 -2.22
CA PHE A 9 3.23 -4.23 -0.85
C PHE A 9 3.46 -5.34 0.20
N ALA A 10 2.84 -6.50 0.01
CA ALA A 10 2.97 -7.65 0.91
C ALA A 10 4.40 -8.20 0.93
N TYR A 11 5.13 -8.15 -0.18
CA TYR A 11 6.54 -8.52 -0.24
C TYR A 11 7.40 -7.60 0.65
N ASN A 12 7.10 -6.29 0.67
CA ASN A 12 7.89 -5.34 1.46
C ASN A 12 7.52 -5.30 2.94
N LEU A 13 6.24 -5.41 3.28
CA LEU A 13 5.72 -5.19 4.64
C LEU A 13 5.21 -6.48 5.30
N GLY A 14 5.15 -7.58 4.56
CA GLY A 14 4.64 -8.87 5.01
C GLY A 14 3.13 -9.03 4.75
N ALA A 15 2.73 -10.28 4.45
CA ALA A 15 1.33 -10.64 4.20
C ALA A 15 0.41 -10.36 5.41
N ARG A 16 0.92 -10.51 6.63
CA ARG A 16 0.16 -10.21 7.87
C ARG A 16 -0.18 -8.73 8.00
N THR A 17 0.72 -7.85 7.57
CA THR A 17 0.50 -6.40 7.55
C THR A 17 -0.60 -6.05 6.55
N LEU A 18 -0.56 -6.65 5.35
CA LEU A 18 -1.63 -6.46 4.37
C LEU A 18 -2.98 -6.97 4.90
N SER A 19 -3.03 -8.17 5.47
CA SER A 19 -4.29 -8.80 5.89
C SER A 19 -5.02 -8.06 7.02
N SER A 20 -4.30 -7.27 7.81
CA SER A 20 -4.85 -6.45 8.90
C SER A 20 -4.95 -4.96 8.58
N SER A 21 -4.59 -4.55 7.36
CA SER A 21 -4.51 -3.14 6.97
C SER A 21 -5.87 -2.49 6.70
N THR A 22 -5.93 -1.17 6.89
CA THR A 22 -7.03 -0.34 6.38
C THR A 22 -7.14 -0.39 4.86
N LEU A 23 -6.01 -0.56 4.17
CA LEU A 23 -5.94 -0.74 2.72
C LEU A 23 -6.82 -1.91 2.27
N LEU A 24 -6.61 -3.11 2.83
CA LEU A 24 -7.40 -4.30 2.46
C LEU A 24 -8.87 -4.15 2.86
N ARG A 25 -9.16 -3.53 4.01
CA ARG A 25 -10.53 -3.25 4.45
C ARG A 25 -11.28 -2.35 3.46
N LYS A 26 -10.66 -1.27 2.98
CA LYS A 26 -11.25 -0.36 1.98
C LYS A 26 -11.42 -1.06 0.63
N LEU A 27 -10.42 -1.83 0.20
CA LEU A 27 -10.48 -2.63 -1.02
C LEU A 27 -11.68 -3.59 -0.99
N ASN A 28 -11.86 -4.33 0.10
CA ASN A 28 -12.97 -5.27 0.26
C ASN A 28 -14.34 -4.57 0.33
N ALA A 29 -14.38 -3.29 0.72
CA ALA A 29 -15.58 -2.47 0.70
C ALA A 29 -15.85 -1.82 -0.68
N GLY A 30 -15.01 -2.08 -1.69
CA GLY A 30 -15.12 -1.47 -3.03
C GLY A 30 -14.62 -0.02 -3.09
N ASP A 31 -14.03 0.50 -2.02
CA ASP A 31 -13.41 1.83 -2.00
C ASP A 31 -12.01 1.77 -2.60
N TYR A 32 -11.93 1.65 -3.93
CA TYR A 32 -10.65 1.51 -4.64
C TYR A 32 -9.78 2.76 -4.54
N ALA A 33 -10.37 3.95 -4.65
CA ALA A 33 -9.64 5.21 -4.55
C ALA A 33 -9.07 5.38 -3.13
N GLY A 34 -9.90 5.16 -2.10
CA GLY A 34 -9.46 5.24 -0.73
C GLY A 34 -8.46 4.14 -0.36
N ALA A 35 -8.55 2.94 -0.94
CA ALA A 35 -7.55 1.89 -0.79
C ALA A 35 -6.21 2.29 -1.42
N ALA A 36 -6.23 2.90 -2.61
CA ALA A 36 -5.03 3.37 -3.29
C ALA A 36 -4.28 4.43 -2.45
N ASP A 37 -5.00 5.32 -1.79
CA ASP A 37 -4.38 6.34 -0.93
C ASP A 37 -3.80 5.76 0.37
N GLU A 38 -4.27 4.60 0.85
CA GLU A 38 -3.69 3.96 2.04
C GLU A 38 -2.24 3.50 1.84
N PHE A 39 -1.80 3.24 0.61
CA PHE A 39 -0.39 2.90 0.33
C PHE A 39 0.56 3.99 0.86
N LEU A 40 0.21 5.27 0.69
CA LEU A 40 1.05 6.41 1.03
C LEU A 40 1.38 6.53 2.52
N ARG A 41 0.59 5.89 3.38
CA ARG A 41 0.78 5.90 4.83
C ARG A 41 1.93 5.00 5.30
N TRP A 42 2.36 4.07 4.46
CA TRP A 42 3.36 3.05 4.80
C TRP A 42 4.77 3.45 4.34
N ASN A 43 5.19 4.67 4.73
CA ASN A 43 6.47 5.26 4.35
C ASN A 43 7.43 5.51 5.53
N LYS A 44 7.12 5.00 6.72
CA LYS A 44 7.93 5.19 7.93
C LYS A 44 8.67 3.91 8.32
N ALA A 45 9.90 4.06 8.79
CA ALA A 45 10.64 3.02 9.50
C ALA A 45 11.43 3.65 10.66
N GLY A 46 11.49 2.96 11.81
CA GLY A 46 12.11 3.51 13.02
C GLY A 46 11.50 4.84 13.47
N GLY A 47 10.19 5.04 13.23
CA GLY A 47 9.46 6.28 13.57
C GLY A 47 9.70 7.46 12.60
N LYS A 48 10.57 7.31 11.59
CA LYS A 48 10.91 8.38 10.65
C LYS A 48 10.38 8.07 9.25
N VAL A 49 9.94 9.11 8.54
CA VAL A 49 9.60 8.99 7.11
C VAL A 49 10.89 8.74 6.31
N LEU A 50 10.84 7.77 5.40
CA LEU A 50 11.94 7.47 4.48
C LEU A 50 11.53 7.82 3.05
N ASN A 51 12.36 8.61 2.37
CA ASN A 51 12.11 9.03 0.98
C ASN A 51 12.01 7.84 0.02
N GLY A 52 12.84 6.80 0.24
CA GLY A 52 12.79 5.57 -0.57
C GLY A 52 11.46 4.82 -0.44
N LEU A 53 10.91 4.75 0.78
CA LEU A 53 9.60 4.13 0.99
C LEU A 53 8.49 4.99 0.40
N THR A 54 8.57 6.32 0.53
CA THR A 54 7.59 7.24 -0.07
C THR A 54 7.47 7.01 -1.58
N ARG A 55 8.59 7.02 -2.30
CA ARG A 55 8.61 6.74 -3.75
C ARG A 55 8.06 5.36 -4.09
N ARG A 56 8.40 4.34 -3.30
CA ARG A 56 7.86 2.98 -3.49
C ARG A 56 6.34 2.93 -3.34
N ARG A 57 5.79 3.60 -2.32
CA ARG A 57 4.33 3.65 -2.07
C ARG A 57 3.59 4.43 -3.16
N GLU A 58 4.18 5.51 -3.68
CA GLU A 58 3.64 6.25 -4.82
C GLU A 58 3.57 5.38 -6.08
N ALA A 59 4.63 4.60 -6.36
CA ALA A 59 4.65 3.68 -7.49
C ALA A 59 3.64 2.53 -7.34
N GLU A 60 3.53 1.94 -6.15
CA GLU A 60 2.52 0.91 -5.85
C GLU A 60 1.09 1.46 -5.99
N ARG A 61 0.83 2.68 -5.51
CA ARG A 61 -0.46 3.38 -5.71
C ARG A 61 -0.76 3.61 -7.19
N ALA A 62 0.22 4.09 -7.96
CA ALA A 62 0.04 4.32 -9.39
C ALA A 62 -0.27 3.00 -10.14
N LEU A 63 0.46 1.93 -9.82
CA LEU A 63 0.21 0.59 -10.35
C LEU A 63 -1.15 0.02 -9.93
N PHE A 64 -1.63 0.36 -8.73
CA PHE A 64 -2.94 -0.07 -8.27
C PHE A 64 -4.08 0.61 -9.05
N LEU A 65 -3.88 1.86 -9.48
CA LEU A 65 -4.85 2.67 -10.23
C LEU A 65 -4.78 2.48 -11.75
N SER A 66 -3.80 1.71 -12.25
CA SER A 66 -3.62 1.39 -13.67
C SER A 66 -4.43 0.16 -14.10
#